data_AF-A0AAV7SNT6-F1
#
_entry.id   AF-A0AAV7SNT6-F1
#
_cell.length_a   1.000
_cell.length_b   1.000
_cell.length_c   1.000
_cell.angle_alpha   90.00
_cell.angle_beta   90.00
_cell.angle_gamma   90.00
#
_symmetry.space_group_name_H-M   'P 1'
#
loop_
_entity.id
_entity.type
_entity.pdbx_description
1 polymer ?
#
loop_
_entity_poly.entity_id
_entity_poly.type
_entity_poly.pdbx_seq_one_letter_code
_entity_poly.pdbx_strand_id
1 'polypeptide(L)'
;MATIVLVPQQGKPPKDCSSYRPISLLNFEAKVLTKALASRVRAVISKIVHPDPFGFMPHRGTRLNLCHLYGILHSTNDPGHDNAVLLSLDGRMAFNSVEWPYYLFESLTRSDFGPRFLEWVKLLYNELLAWMHVNNTNNVLLTFTLQKCMREGGLLSPMIFALVLVPLAA
;
A
#
# COMPACT_ATOMS: atom_id res chain seq x y z
N MET A 1 19.58 1.36 1.00
CA MET A 1 19.40 2.61 0.22
C MET A 1 18.34 2.40 -0.86
N ALA A 2 17.55 3.42 -1.16
CA ALA A 2 16.56 3.39 -2.24
C ALA A 2 16.70 4.63 -3.12
N THR A 3 16.54 4.47 -4.43
CA THR A 3 16.58 5.58 -5.38
C THR A 3 15.14 6.01 -5.68
N ILE A 4 14.79 7.26 -5.41
CA ILE A 4 13.47 7.84 -5.68
C ILE A 4 13.55 8.59 -7.01
N VAL A 5 12.66 8.20 -7.93
CA VAL A 5 12.47 8.86 -9.22
C VAL A 5 11.06 9.45 -9.27
N LEU A 6 10.95 10.69 -9.72
CA LEU A 6 9.67 11.37 -9.90
C LEU A 6 9.09 11.08 -11.29
N VAL A 7 7.90 10.50 -11.34
CA VAL A 7 7.17 10.24 -12.58
C VAL A 7 6.00 11.22 -12.71
N PRO A 8 5.90 11.97 -13.82
CA PRO A 8 4.80 12.91 -14.02
C PRO A 8 3.47 12.17 -14.20
N GLN A 9 2.42 12.71 -13.58
CA GLN A 9 1.04 12.25 -13.75
C GLN A 9 0.44 12.87 -15.01
N GLN A 10 -0.26 12.06 -15.81
CA GLN A 10 -0.93 12.54 -17.02
C GLN A 10 -2.00 13.59 -16.69
N GLY A 11 -2.06 14.64 -17.51
CA GLY A 11 -3.09 15.68 -17.43
C GLY A 11 -2.92 16.68 -16.27
N LYS A 12 -1.81 16.65 -15.54
CA LYS A 12 -1.54 17.58 -14.43
C LYS A 12 -0.47 18.63 -14.76
N PRO A 13 -0.55 19.84 -14.19
CA PRO A 13 0.41 20.90 -14.47
C PRO A 13 1.82 20.53 -13.98
N PRO A 14 2.85 20.57 -14.84
CA PRO A 14 4.20 20.11 -14.50
C PRO A 14 4.93 20.98 -13.47
N LYS A 15 4.40 22.18 -13.17
CA LYS A 15 4.94 23.10 -12.17
C LYS A 15 4.54 22.76 -10.74
N ASP A 16 3.52 21.93 -10.55
CA ASP A 16 3.05 21.55 -9.22
C ASP A 16 3.74 20.27 -8.74
N CYS A 17 4.26 20.28 -7.52
CA CYS A 17 4.87 19.09 -6.91
C CYS A 17 3.90 17.90 -6.79
N SER A 18 2.60 18.18 -6.61
CA SER A 18 1.53 17.18 -6.52
C SER A 18 1.27 16.45 -7.85
N SER A 19 1.83 16.94 -8.95
CA SER A 19 1.75 16.34 -10.28
C SER A 19 2.72 15.20 -10.49
N TYR A 20 3.61 14.92 -9.53
CA TYR A 20 4.61 13.85 -9.64
C TYR A 20 4.31 12.72 -8.65
N ARG A 21 4.49 11.47 -9.09
CA ARG A 21 4.52 10.29 -8.21
C ARG A 21 5.96 9.89 -7.91
N PRO A 22 6.35 9.77 -6.64
CA PRO A 22 7.65 9.24 -6.28
C PRO A 22 7.67 7.71 -6.36
N ILE A 23 8.42 7.16 -7.32
CA ILE A 23 8.65 5.71 -7.41
C ILE A 23 9.94 5.36 -6.68
N SER A 24 9.88 4.38 -5.78
CA SER A 24 11.05 3.90 -5.03
C SER A 24 11.68 2.70 -5.74
N LEU A 25 12.85 2.92 -6.34
CA LEU A 25 13.66 1.87 -6.94
C LEU A 25 14.54 1.21 -5.89
N LEU A 26 14.27 -0.07 -5.67
CA LEU A 26 15.06 -0.94 -4.79
C LEU A 26 16.20 -1.60 -5.52
N ASN A 27 17.31 -1.81 -4.81
CA ASN A 27 18.39 -2.66 -5.27
C ASN A 27 17.92 -4.11 -5.43
N PHE A 28 18.69 -4.91 -6.16
CA PHE A 28 18.32 -6.29 -6.49
C PHE A 28 18.08 -7.15 -5.24
N GLU A 29 18.95 -7.06 -4.24
CA GLU A 29 18.84 -7.83 -2.99
C GLU A 29 17.55 -7.52 -2.24
N ALA A 30 17.22 -6.23 -2.09
CA ALA A 30 15.96 -5.84 -1.45
C ALA A 30 14.75 -6.29 -2.28
N LYS A 31 14.83 -6.31 -3.62
CA LYS A 31 13.76 -6.88 -4.46
C LYS A 31 13.57 -8.37 -4.23
N VAL A 32 14.66 -9.14 -4.11
CA VAL A 32 14.61 -10.58 -3.80
C VAL A 32 13.97 -10.80 -2.43
N LEU A 33 14.45 -10.10 -1.40
CA LEU A 33 13.88 -10.20 -0.04
C LEU A 33 12.40 -9.81 -0.01
N THR A 34 12.04 -8.70 -0.66
CA THR A 34 10.66 -8.22 -0.77
C THR A 34 9.77 -9.26 -1.44
N LYS A 35 10.25 -9.90 -2.51
CA LYS A 35 9.51 -10.97 -3.21
C LYS A 35 9.32 -12.19 -2.32
N ALA A 36 10.35 -12.62 -1.58
CA ALA A 36 10.27 -13.75 -0.66
C ALA A 36 9.25 -13.51 0.47
N LEU A 37 9.28 -12.33 1.10
CA LEU A 37 8.30 -11.95 2.13
C LEU A 37 6.89 -11.82 1.55
N ALA A 38 6.73 -11.22 0.37
CA ALA A 38 5.43 -11.09 -0.29
C ALA A 38 4.81 -12.46 -0.58
N SER A 39 5.61 -13.45 -0.97
CA SER A 39 5.12 -14.82 -1.18
C SER A 39 4.58 -15.45 0.10
N ARG A 40 5.22 -15.18 1.26
CA ARG A 40 4.75 -15.68 2.56
C ARG A 40 3.45 -14.99 2.99
N VAL A 41 3.37 -13.67 2.86
CA VAL A 41 2.15 -12.91 3.16
C VAL A 41 1.00 -13.36 2.27
N ARG A 42 1.25 -13.54 0.97
CA ARG A 42 0.23 -13.98 0.00
C ARG A 42 -0.44 -15.30 0.39
N ALA A 43 0.28 -16.21 1.05
CA ALA A 43 -0.26 -17.50 1.47
C ALA A 43 -1.24 -17.39 2.66
N VAL A 44 -1.18 -16.30 3.44
CA VAL A 44 -1.95 -16.15 4.68
C VAL A 44 -2.92 -14.97 4.65
N ILE A 45 -2.70 -13.98 3.79
CA ILE A 45 -3.44 -12.71 3.78
C ILE A 45 -4.96 -12.90 3.62
N SER A 46 -5.40 -13.88 2.84
CA SER A 46 -6.84 -14.16 2.65
C SER A 46 -7.53 -14.73 3.89
N LYS A 47 -6.77 -15.24 4.87
CA LYS A 47 -7.29 -15.71 6.16
C LYS A 47 -7.35 -14.60 7.21
N ILE A 48 -6.50 -13.58 7.06
CA ILE A 48 -6.36 -12.47 8.01
C ILE A 48 -7.35 -11.36 7.66
N VAL A 49 -7.47 -11.03 6.37
CA VAL A 49 -8.28 -9.89 5.94
C VAL A 49 -9.69 -10.33 5.59
N HIS A 50 -10.68 -9.54 6.05
CA HIS A 50 -12.11 -9.75 5.79
C HIS A 50 -12.40 -9.98 4.29
N PRO A 51 -13.45 -10.74 3.92
CA PRO A 51 -13.84 -10.94 2.52
C PRO A 51 -14.09 -9.67 1.70
N ASP A 52 -14.56 -8.60 2.34
CA ASP A 52 -15.06 -7.39 1.67
C ASP A 52 -14.00 -6.52 0.98
N PRO A 53 -12.80 -6.28 1.53
CA PRO A 53 -11.77 -5.58 0.78
C PRO A 53 -11.31 -6.42 -0.44
N PHE A 54 -11.60 -5.89 -1.63
CA PHE A 54 -11.21 -6.49 -2.91
C PHE A 54 -9.82 -6.04 -3.40
N GLY A 55 -9.27 -4.97 -2.82
CA GLY A 55 -7.97 -4.41 -3.22
C GLY A 55 -6.78 -5.25 -2.76
N PHE A 56 -5.81 -5.45 -3.66
CA PHE A 56 -4.51 -6.11 -3.38
C PHE A 56 -4.58 -7.55 -2.84
N MET A 57 -5.74 -8.20 -2.95
CA MET A 57 -5.96 -9.58 -2.52
C MET A 57 -5.78 -10.57 -3.67
N PRO A 58 -5.24 -11.78 -3.42
CA PRO A 58 -5.22 -12.84 -4.41
C PRO A 58 -6.65 -13.17 -4.85
N HIS A 59 -6.87 -13.24 -6.16
CA HIS A 59 -8.15 -13.63 -6.78
C HIS A 59 -9.33 -12.68 -6.51
N ARG A 60 -9.11 -11.52 -5.89
CA ARG A 60 -10.11 -10.44 -5.79
C ARG A 60 -9.67 -9.31 -6.71
N GLY A 61 -10.61 -8.75 -7.45
CA GLY A 61 -10.32 -7.69 -8.40
C GLY A 61 -11.51 -6.77 -8.59
N THR A 62 -11.29 -5.68 -9.33
CA THR A 62 -12.28 -4.62 -9.53
C THR A 62 -13.62 -5.15 -10.06
N ARG A 63 -13.59 -6.17 -10.93
CA ARG A 63 -14.82 -6.81 -11.44
C ARG A 63 -15.67 -7.42 -10.33
N LEU A 64 -15.05 -8.14 -9.39
CA LEU A 64 -15.76 -8.75 -8.27
C LEU A 64 -16.29 -7.69 -7.32
N ASN A 65 -15.52 -6.61 -7.07
CA ASN A 65 -15.98 -5.47 -6.28
C ASN A 65 -17.24 -4.82 -6.89
N LEU A 66 -17.24 -4.61 -8.21
CA LEU A 66 -18.41 -4.07 -8.92
C LEU A 66 -19.61 -5.00 -8.81
N CYS A 67 -19.44 -6.31 -9.05
CA CYS A 67 -20.52 -7.27 -8.87
C CYS A 67 -21.10 -7.26 -7.45
N HIS A 68 -20.23 -7.16 -6.43
CA HIS A 68 -20.65 -7.07 -5.03
C HIS A 68 -21.44 -5.79 -4.75
N LEU A 69 -20.94 -4.64 -5.21
CA LEU A 69 -21.61 -3.35 -5.08
C LEU A 69 -23.00 -3.35 -5.77
N TYR A 70 -23.09 -3.91 -6.97
CA TYR A 70 -24.37 -4.06 -7.67
C TYR A 70 -25.34 -4.97 -6.93
N GLY A 71 -24.85 -6.05 -6.31
CA GLY A 71 -25.67 -6.93 -5.47
C GLY A 71 -26.27 -6.18 -4.27
N ILE A 72 -25.48 -5.37 -3.57
CA ILE A 72 -25.95 -4.53 -2.46
C ILE A 72 -27.00 -3.53 -2.96
N LEU A 73 -26.71 -2.78 -4.03
CA LEU A 73 -27.64 -1.80 -4.60
C LEU A 73 -28.94 -2.42 -5.12
N HIS A 74 -28.90 -3.68 -5.57
CA HIS A 74 -30.10 -4.37 -6.00
C HIS A 74 -30.99 -4.75 -4.81
N SER A 75 -30.40 -5.27 -3.73
CA SER A 75 -31.13 -5.65 -2.51
C SER A 75 -31.83 -4.47 -1.82
N THR A 76 -31.30 -3.26 -1.98
CA THR A 76 -31.93 -2.05 -1.43
C THR A 76 -33.17 -1.60 -2.19
N ASN A 77 -33.46 -2.18 -3.36
CA ASN A 77 -34.70 -1.95 -4.10
C ASN A 77 -35.82 -2.93 -3.73
N ASP A 78 -35.56 -3.91 -2.87
CA ASP A 78 -36.57 -4.88 -2.44
C ASP A 78 -37.57 -4.25 -1.45
N PRO A 79 -38.88 -4.51 -1.58
CA PRO A 79 -39.89 -3.96 -0.68
C PRO A 79 -39.69 -4.47 0.75
N GLY A 80 -39.30 -3.56 1.65
CA GLY A 80 -39.03 -3.85 3.07
C GLY A 80 -37.62 -3.48 3.55
N HIS A 81 -36.74 -3.00 2.68
CA HIS A 81 -35.43 -2.47 3.07
C HIS A 81 -35.44 -0.94 3.20
N ASP A 82 -34.69 -0.43 4.18
CA ASP A 82 -34.53 1.01 4.43
C ASP A 82 -33.74 1.72 3.31
N ASN A 83 -33.88 3.04 3.26
CA ASN A 83 -33.11 3.91 2.36
C ASN A 83 -31.59 3.69 2.54
N ALA A 84 -30.89 3.36 1.46
CA ALA A 84 -29.45 3.17 1.46
C ALA A 84 -28.68 4.46 1.09
N VAL A 85 -27.52 4.66 1.72
CA VAL A 85 -26.59 5.75 1.40
C VAL A 85 -25.25 5.16 1.00
N LEU A 86 -24.73 5.59 -0.15
CA LEU A 86 -23.39 5.22 -0.60
C LEU A 86 -22.38 6.30 -0.18
N LEU A 87 -21.44 5.93 0.68
CA LEU A 87 -20.32 6.78 1.07
C LEU A 87 -19.05 6.39 0.31
N SER A 88 -18.51 7.30 -0.49
CA SER A 88 -17.24 7.11 -1.20
C SER A 88 -16.12 7.86 -0.49
N LEU A 89 -15.13 7.13 0.02
CA LEU A 89 -13.95 7.67 0.70
C LEU A 89 -12.69 7.41 -0.14
N ASP A 90 -11.85 8.44 -0.31
CA ASP A 90 -10.56 8.33 -0.99
C ASP A 90 -9.41 8.80 -0.09
N GLY A 91 -8.36 8.01 -0.02
CA GLY A 91 -7.19 8.25 0.83
C GLY A 91 -6.14 9.08 0.11
N ARG A 92 -5.93 10.33 0.53
CA ARG A 92 -4.86 11.16 -0.03
C ARG A 92 -3.49 10.53 0.22
N MET A 93 -2.76 10.26 -0.88
CA MET A 93 -1.38 9.75 -0.85
C MET A 93 -1.24 8.52 0.07
N ALA A 94 -2.19 7.59 0.01
CA ALA A 94 -2.37 6.54 1.02
C ALA A 94 -1.10 5.73 1.33
N PHE A 95 -0.27 5.41 0.33
CA PHE A 95 1.01 4.74 0.56
C PHE A 95 2.00 5.64 1.33
N ASN A 96 2.01 6.95 1.07
CA ASN A 96 2.97 7.88 1.66
C ASN A 96 2.62 8.28 3.11
N SER A 97 1.38 8.02 3.53
CA SER A 97 0.84 8.43 4.83
C SER A 97 1.03 7.39 5.93
N VAL A 98 1.47 6.17 5.62
CA VAL A 98 1.65 5.11 6.63
C VAL A 98 2.95 5.35 7.41
N GLU A 99 2.79 5.54 8.71
CA GLU A 99 3.89 5.66 9.67
C GLU A 99 4.44 4.27 10.03
N TRP A 100 5.75 4.09 9.83
CA TRP A 100 6.40 2.79 10.01
C TRP A 100 6.65 2.40 11.47
N PRO A 101 7.24 3.26 12.34
CA PRO A 101 7.73 2.81 13.65
C PRO A 101 6.63 2.29 14.57
N TYR A 102 5.40 2.79 14.39
CA TYR A 102 4.27 2.51 15.26
C TYR A 102 3.17 1.74 14.53
N TYR A 103 2.44 2.41 13.65
CA TYR A 103 1.19 1.89 13.08
C TYR A 103 1.39 0.63 12.24
N LEU A 104 2.44 0.58 11.42
CA LEU A 104 2.76 -0.60 10.60
C LEU A 104 3.08 -1.82 11.46
N PHE A 105 4.02 -1.71 12.39
CA PHE A 105 4.45 -2.86 13.20
C PHE A 105 3.36 -3.30 14.18
N GLU A 106 2.57 -2.38 14.71
CA GLU A 106 1.41 -2.70 15.53
C GLU A 106 0.36 -3.48 14.72
N SER A 107 0.03 -3.04 13.50
CA SER A 107 -0.93 -3.73 12.62
C SER A 107 -0.48 -5.15 12.27
N LEU A 108 0.81 -5.34 11.98
CA LEU A 108 1.37 -6.67 11.71
C LEU A 108 1.36 -7.56 12.95
N THR A 109 1.61 -7.00 14.13
CA THR A 109 1.56 -7.72 15.41
C THR A 109 0.13 -8.16 15.73
N ARG A 110 -0.86 -7.29 15.53
CA ARG A 110 -2.29 -7.62 15.68
C ARG A 110 -2.79 -8.63 14.66
N SER A 111 -2.10 -8.76 13.52
CA SER A 111 -2.36 -9.76 12.48
C SER A 111 -1.62 -11.09 12.72
N ASP A 112 -1.10 -11.32 13.93
CA ASP A 112 -0.39 -12.54 14.35
C ASP A 112 0.88 -12.87 13.55
N PHE A 113 1.55 -11.87 12.95
CA PHE A 113 2.86 -12.10 12.35
C PHE A 113 3.93 -12.25 13.44
N GLY A 114 4.61 -13.41 13.45
CA GLY A 114 5.65 -13.72 14.43
C GLY A 114 6.87 -12.79 14.39
N PRO A 115 7.67 -12.76 15.49
CA PRO A 115 8.75 -11.79 15.69
C PRO A 115 9.81 -11.84 14.59
N ARG A 116 10.15 -13.04 14.10
CA ARG A 116 11.12 -13.20 13.00
C ARG A 116 10.64 -12.53 11.71
N PHE A 117 9.35 -12.59 11.39
CA PHE A 117 8.82 -11.90 10.21
C PHE A 117 8.92 -10.38 10.39
N LEU A 118 8.57 -9.89 11.58
CA LEU A 118 8.69 -8.46 11.91
C LEU A 118 10.14 -7.98 11.81
N GLU A 119 11.14 -8.77 12.22
CA GLU A 119 12.56 -8.45 12.05
C GLU A 119 12.96 -8.30 10.57
N TRP A 120 12.52 -9.22 9.70
CA TRP A 120 12.76 -9.09 8.26
C TRP A 120 12.10 -7.85 7.66
N VAL A 121 10.90 -7.51 8.12
CA VAL A 121 10.22 -6.25 7.71
C VAL A 121 10.98 -5.04 8.26
N LYS A 122 11.48 -5.07 9.50
CA LYS A 122 12.33 -4.00 10.06
C LYS A 122 13.56 -3.75 9.21
N LEU A 123 14.24 -4.79 8.73
CA LEU A 123 15.39 -4.62 7.82
C LEU A 123 15.01 -3.87 6.52
N LEU A 124 13.76 -4.01 6.07
CA LEU A 124 13.27 -3.30 4.89
C LEU A 124 12.79 -1.88 5.16
N TYR A 125 12.59 -1.46 6.41
CA TYR A 125 11.94 -0.18 6.74
C TYR A 125 12.72 0.66 7.77
N ASN A 126 13.76 0.13 8.42
CA ASN A 126 14.55 0.87 9.40
C ASN A 126 15.58 1.79 8.73
N GLU A 127 15.66 3.04 9.20
CA GLU A 127 16.68 4.05 8.86
C GLU A 127 17.06 4.14 7.37
N LEU A 128 16.06 4.13 6.49
CA LEU A 128 16.31 4.11 5.07
C LEU A 128 16.76 5.44 4.52
N LEU A 129 18.03 5.50 4.13
CA LEU A 129 18.56 6.54 3.27
C LEU A 129 17.98 6.40 1.85
N ALA A 130 17.36 7.47 1.39
CA ALA A 130 16.86 7.61 0.03
C ALA A 130 17.67 8.66 -0.75
N TRP A 131 17.90 8.39 -2.03
CA TRP A 131 18.48 9.31 -2.99
C TRP A 131 17.39 9.81 -3.92
N MET A 132 17.24 11.12 -4.04
CA MET A 132 16.28 11.72 -4.97
C MET A 132 16.96 12.23 -6.23
N HIS A 133 16.47 11.78 -7.38
CA HIS A 133 16.83 12.35 -8.68
C HIS A 133 15.68 13.20 -9.20
N VAL A 134 15.97 14.45 -9.55
CA VAL A 134 15.02 15.39 -10.16
C VAL A 134 15.50 15.67 -11.59
N ASN A 135 14.58 15.77 -12.54
CA ASN A 135 14.86 16.02 -13.97
C ASN A 135 15.74 14.98 -14.68
N ASN A 136 15.71 13.71 -14.23
CA ASN A 136 16.46 12.63 -14.86
C ASN A 136 17.97 12.89 -14.97
N THR A 137 18.49 13.77 -14.09
CA THR A 137 19.92 14.04 -14.01
C THR A 137 20.61 12.94 -13.20
N ASN A 138 21.80 12.51 -13.64
CA ASN A 138 22.60 11.49 -12.93
C ASN A 138 23.15 11.99 -11.58
N ASN A 139 22.87 13.24 -11.20
CA ASN A 139 23.30 13.81 -9.94
C ASN A 139 22.28 13.51 -8.84
N VAL A 140 22.74 12.92 -7.74
CA VAL A 140 21.96 12.80 -6.51
C VAL A 140 21.82 14.21 -5.93
N LEU A 141 20.59 14.73 -5.91
CA LEU A 141 20.31 16.09 -5.47
C LEU A 141 20.03 16.18 -3.96
N LEU A 142 19.49 15.10 -3.38
CA LEU A 142 19.13 15.07 -1.97
C LEU A 142 19.29 13.66 -1.39
N THR A 143 19.88 13.59 -0.20
CA THR A 143 19.91 12.38 0.64
C THR A 143 19.16 12.64 1.93
N PHE A 144 18.16 11.82 2.24
CA PHE A 144 17.38 11.96 3.46
C PHE A 144 16.93 10.60 3.99
N THR A 145 16.64 10.55 5.28
CA THR A 145 16.11 9.35 5.94
C THR A 145 14.59 9.32 5.80
N LEU A 146 14.06 8.20 5.31
CA LEU A 146 12.62 7.96 5.24
C LEU A 146 12.10 7.60 6.64
N GLN A 147 11.07 8.32 7.08
CA GLN A 147 10.40 8.09 8.38
C GLN A 147 8.98 7.50 8.23
N LYS A 148 8.38 7.70 7.07
CA LYS A 148 7.04 7.26 6.66
C LYS A 148 7.08 6.98 5.16
N CYS A 149 6.06 6.27 4.66
CA CYS A 149 5.79 5.95 3.24
C CYS A 149 6.03 4.49 2.86
N MET A 150 5.00 3.74 2.50
CA MET A 150 5.18 2.48 1.81
C MET A 150 5.74 2.70 0.40
N ARG A 151 6.68 1.84 -0.01
CA ARG A 151 7.40 1.96 -1.28
C ARG A 151 6.49 1.67 -2.46
N GLU A 152 6.18 2.70 -3.25
CA GLU A 152 5.42 2.57 -4.48
C GLU A 152 6.24 1.73 -5.50
N GLY A 153 5.64 0.64 -5.99
CA GLY A 153 6.29 -0.32 -6.91
C GLY A 153 6.86 -1.60 -6.27
N GLY A 154 6.81 -1.74 -4.94
CA GLY A 154 7.20 -2.97 -4.25
C GLY A 154 6.13 -4.07 -4.31
N LEU A 155 6.53 -5.35 -4.39
CA LEU A 155 5.58 -6.49 -4.36
C LEU A 155 4.91 -6.69 -2.99
N LEU A 156 5.63 -6.35 -1.91
CA LEU A 156 5.18 -6.52 -0.53
C LEU A 156 4.31 -5.36 -0.06
N SER A 157 4.63 -4.14 -0.51
CA SER A 157 4.00 -2.91 -0.02
C SER A 157 2.47 -2.88 -0.16
N PRO A 158 1.87 -3.31 -1.29
CA PRO A 158 0.40 -3.37 -1.40
C PRO A 158 -0.25 -4.37 -0.44
N MET A 159 0.42 -5.50 -0.15
CA MET A 159 -0.10 -6.50 0.79
C MET A 159 -0.03 -6.02 2.22
N ILE A 160 1.09 -5.40 2.60
CA ILE A 160 1.23 -4.77 3.91
C ILE A 160 0.21 -3.63 4.05
N PHE A 161 -0.03 -2.85 3.00
CA PHE A 161 -1.05 -1.80 3.02
C PHE A 161 -2.44 -2.36 3.32
N ALA A 162 -2.80 -3.50 2.70
CA ALA A 162 -4.07 -4.15 3.00
C ALA A 162 -4.16 -4.64 4.46
N LEU A 163 -3.06 -5.14 5.05
CA LEU A 163 -3.00 -5.53 6.46
C LEU A 163 -3.13 -4.33 7.40
N VAL A 164 -2.52 -3.21 7.03
CA VAL A 164 -2.61 -1.94 7.77
C VAL A 164 -4.02 -1.36 7.75
N LEU A 165 -4.82 -1.65 6.71
CA LEU A 165 -6.21 -1.23 6.64
C LEU A 165 -7.18 -2.16 7.40
N VAL A 166 -6.75 -3.33 7.86
CA VAL A 166 -7.62 -4.27 8.59
C VAL A 166 -8.32 -3.62 9.79
N PRO A 167 -7.64 -2.86 10.66
CA PRO A 167 -8.30 -2.21 11.80
C PRO A 167 -9.33 -1.14 11.41
N LEU A 168 -9.27 -0.62 10.17
CA LEU A 168 -10.25 0.35 9.66
C LEU A 168 -11.49 -0.33 9.08
N ALA A 169 -11.36 -1.59 8.69
CA ALA A 169 -12.43 -2.39 8.10
C ALA A 169 -13.13 -3.34 9.11
N ALA A 170 -12.70 -3.30 10.38
CA ALA A 170 -13.21 -4.13 11.48
C ALA A 170 -14.31 -3.44 12.28
#